data_AF-A0A969GKQ3-F1
#
_entry.id   AF-A0A969GKQ3-F1
#
_cell.length_a   1.000
_cell.length_b   1.000
_cell.length_c   1.000
_cell.angle_alpha   90.00
_cell.angle_beta   90.00
_cell.angle_gamma   90.00
#
_symmetry.space_group_name_H-M   'P 1'
#
loop_
_entity.id
_entity.type
_entity.pdbx_description
1 polymer ?
#
loop_
_entity_poly.entity_id
_entity_poly.type
_entity_poly.pdbx_seq_one_letter_code
_entity_poly.pdbx_strand_id
1 'polypeptide(L)'
;EAVLAAVDSVTDSDLPGVLSNLGGHDLRSLIEIFDEAERDLSRPTVIFAYTIKGWGLPFAGDPLNHSKLLSQEQMDALKQSLGVGPGQEWSPFPKDSAPGLACAEAQRRIFPTAATAESASQLSIRDIPETLSVRAQGWMSTQQALGQLLMSISRTPRLAERVVTISPDVSTSTNLSGWIIKTGIFRSEGSSAAIAESDFSTGWRQGPSGQHIELGISEMNLFMALGMFGLSSELCGQQIIPIGTVYDPFVCRGLDSLIYALYSGAKFIFAGTPSGITLAPEGGAHQSTVTPSLGLELPDLDSCEPCLRWRWNG
;
A
#
# COMPACT_ATOMS: atom_id res chain seq x y z
N GLU A 1 -5.74 -30.23 -40.78
CA GLU A 1 -5.79 -31.69 -40.57
C GLU A 1 -5.44 -32.09 -39.14
N ALA A 2 -4.25 -31.77 -38.61
CA ALA A 2 -3.85 -32.16 -37.24
C ALA A 2 -4.78 -31.66 -36.12
N VAL A 3 -5.28 -30.42 -36.19
CA VAL A 3 -6.23 -29.87 -35.19
C VAL A 3 -7.58 -30.61 -35.21
N LEU A 4 -8.08 -30.94 -36.41
CA LEU A 4 -9.34 -31.68 -36.55
C LEU A 4 -9.20 -33.10 -35.99
N ALA A 5 -8.07 -33.77 -36.27
CA ALA A 5 -7.78 -35.09 -35.71
C ALA A 5 -7.67 -35.09 -34.18
N ALA A 6 -7.19 -33.99 -33.58
CA ALA A 6 -7.04 -33.87 -32.12
C ALA A 6 -8.38 -33.71 -31.38
N VAL A 7 -9.45 -33.32 -32.06
CA VAL A 7 -10.79 -33.13 -31.46
C VAL A 7 -11.85 -34.08 -32.01
N ASP A 8 -11.45 -35.03 -32.87
CA ASP A 8 -12.38 -35.95 -33.56
C ASP A 8 -13.22 -36.81 -32.61
N SER A 9 -12.71 -37.06 -31.40
CA SER A 9 -13.41 -37.80 -30.34
C SER A 9 -14.24 -36.90 -29.40
N VAL A 10 -14.23 -35.58 -29.59
CA VAL A 10 -14.94 -34.62 -28.74
C VAL A 10 -16.24 -34.23 -29.43
N THR A 11 -17.36 -34.35 -28.72
CA THR A 11 -18.66 -33.97 -29.29
C THR A 11 -18.75 -32.45 -29.43
N ASP A 12 -19.58 -31.97 -30.37
CA ASP A 12 -19.81 -30.53 -30.55
C ASP A 12 -20.28 -29.83 -29.27
N SER A 13 -21.04 -30.53 -28.41
CA SER A 13 -21.47 -30.01 -27.11
C SER A 13 -20.33 -29.89 -26.09
N ASP A 14 -19.29 -30.72 -26.20
CA ASP A 14 -18.14 -30.72 -25.29
C ASP A 14 -16.99 -29.83 -25.79
N LEU A 15 -16.95 -29.53 -27.09
CA LEU A 15 -15.93 -28.69 -27.73
C LEU A 15 -15.73 -27.34 -27.02
N PRO A 16 -16.78 -26.58 -26.63
CA PRO A 16 -16.60 -25.37 -25.86
C PRO A 16 -15.80 -25.63 -24.59
N GLY A 17 -16.14 -26.64 -23.78
CA GLY A 17 -15.43 -26.95 -22.53
C GLY A 17 -13.95 -27.27 -22.73
N VAL A 18 -13.61 -27.99 -23.80
CA VAL A 18 -12.22 -28.36 -24.12
C VAL A 18 -11.41 -27.16 -24.63
N LEU A 19 -12.01 -26.31 -25.47
CA LEU A 19 -11.32 -25.18 -26.10
C LEU A 19 -11.27 -23.91 -25.23
N SER A 20 -12.13 -23.83 -24.21
CA SER A 20 -12.32 -22.65 -23.38
C SER A 20 -11.54 -22.68 -22.05
N ASN A 21 -11.07 -23.85 -21.63
CA ASN A 21 -10.17 -23.98 -20.49
C ASN A 21 -8.72 -23.62 -20.89
N LEU A 22 -8.45 -22.32 -20.95
CA LEU A 22 -7.16 -21.76 -21.38
C LEU A 22 -6.15 -21.68 -20.22
N GLY A 23 -6.31 -22.54 -19.21
CA GLY A 23 -5.44 -22.67 -18.04
C GLY A 23 -5.85 -21.79 -16.85
N GLY A 24 -6.43 -20.60 -17.08
CA GLY A 24 -6.82 -19.70 -15.99
C GLY A 24 -8.06 -20.15 -15.18
N HIS A 25 -8.75 -21.21 -15.61
CA HIS A 25 -9.88 -21.81 -14.90
C HIS A 25 -9.57 -23.22 -14.35
N ASP A 26 -8.36 -23.71 -14.57
CA ASP A 26 -7.90 -24.98 -14.04
C ASP A 26 -7.24 -24.78 -12.67
N LEU A 27 -7.98 -25.12 -11.61
CA LEU A 27 -7.50 -25.00 -10.23
C LEU A 27 -6.25 -25.83 -9.95
N ARG A 28 -6.07 -27.00 -10.59
CA ARG A 28 -4.87 -27.81 -10.38
C ARG A 28 -3.66 -27.07 -10.94
N SER A 29 -3.77 -26.61 -12.19
CA SER A 29 -2.71 -25.84 -12.84
C SER A 29 -2.37 -24.56 -12.06
N LEU A 30 -3.38 -23.85 -11.55
CA LEU A 30 -3.15 -22.66 -10.73
C LEU A 30 -2.41 -22.97 -9.43
N ILE A 31 -2.81 -24.02 -8.70
CA ILE A 31 -2.13 -24.45 -7.46
C ILE A 31 -0.66 -24.78 -7.74
N GLU A 32 -0.38 -25.55 -8.80
CA GLU A 32 1.00 -25.90 -9.17
C GLU A 32 1.84 -24.66 -9.51
N ILE A 33 1.27 -23.67 -10.20
CA ILE A 33 1.93 -22.40 -10.53
C ILE A 33 2.18 -21.56 -9.27
N PHE A 34 1.23 -21.51 -8.34
CA PHE A 34 1.43 -20.82 -7.06
C PHE A 34 2.53 -21.50 -6.23
N ASP A 35 2.52 -22.83 -6.14
CA ASP A 35 3.56 -23.61 -5.47
C ASP A 35 4.93 -23.39 -6.11
N GLU A 36 5.01 -23.24 -7.44
CA GLU A 36 6.24 -22.90 -8.15
C GLU A 36 6.71 -21.47 -7.81
N ALA A 37 5.79 -20.50 -7.85
CA ALA A 37 6.07 -19.10 -7.55
C ALA A 37 6.59 -18.91 -6.10
N GLU A 38 6.09 -19.71 -5.16
CA GLU A 38 6.51 -19.68 -3.75
C GLU A 38 7.92 -20.25 -3.51
N ARG A 39 8.52 -20.97 -4.48
CA ARG A 39 9.88 -21.52 -4.33
C ARG A 39 10.99 -20.47 -4.33
N ASP A 40 10.74 -19.32 -4.94
CA ASP A 40 11.71 -18.22 -5.05
C ASP A 40 11.03 -16.88 -4.77
N LEU A 41 11.09 -16.45 -3.52
CA LEU A 41 10.57 -15.16 -3.07
C LEU A 41 11.60 -14.03 -3.15
N SER A 42 12.78 -14.26 -3.76
CA SER A 42 13.82 -13.23 -3.89
C SER A 42 13.48 -12.15 -4.93
N ARG A 43 12.44 -12.38 -5.75
CA ARG A 43 11.98 -11.48 -6.80
C ARG A 43 10.45 -11.47 -6.90
N PRO A 44 9.85 -10.38 -7.41
CA PRO A 44 8.44 -10.37 -7.73
C PRO A 44 8.14 -11.33 -8.90
N THR A 45 7.02 -12.05 -8.80
CA THR A 45 6.53 -12.97 -9.83
C THR A 45 5.21 -12.45 -10.40
N VAL A 46 5.08 -12.46 -11.73
CA VAL A 46 3.84 -12.10 -12.44
C VAL A 46 3.25 -13.35 -13.05
N ILE A 47 1.99 -13.65 -12.76
CA ILE A 47 1.25 -14.79 -13.30
C ILE A 47 0.23 -14.29 -14.32
N PHE A 48 0.30 -14.82 -15.54
CA PHE A 48 -0.66 -14.54 -16.61
C PHE A 48 -1.73 -15.63 -16.67
N ALA A 49 -2.84 -15.42 -15.96
CA ALA A 49 -3.98 -16.34 -16.00
C ALA A 49 -4.91 -16.01 -17.18
N TYR A 50 -4.96 -16.86 -18.21
CA TYR A 50 -5.88 -16.69 -19.32
C TYR A 50 -7.28 -17.18 -18.94
N THR A 51 -8.23 -16.26 -18.84
CA THR A 51 -9.59 -16.54 -18.37
C THR A 51 -10.64 -16.12 -19.40
N ILE A 52 -11.84 -16.66 -19.22
CA ILE A 52 -13.06 -16.23 -19.89
C ILE A 52 -13.93 -15.48 -18.89
N LYS A 53 -14.26 -14.24 -19.23
CA LYS A 53 -15.08 -13.40 -18.37
C LYS A 53 -16.53 -13.92 -18.34
N GLY A 54 -17.09 -14.03 -17.13
CA GLY A 54 -18.40 -14.64 -16.91
C GLY A 54 -18.40 -16.17 -17.04
N TRP A 55 -17.25 -16.82 -16.83
CA TRP A 55 -17.15 -18.28 -16.85
C TRP A 55 -18.18 -18.96 -15.94
N GLY A 56 -18.78 -20.04 -16.43
CA GLY A 56 -19.87 -20.75 -15.74
C GLY A 56 -21.23 -20.05 -15.81
N LEU A 57 -21.32 -18.90 -16.48
CA LEU A 57 -22.59 -18.18 -16.71
C LEU A 57 -23.01 -18.24 -18.19
N PRO A 58 -24.31 -18.07 -18.49
CA PRO A 58 -24.83 -18.13 -19.87
C PRO A 58 -24.23 -17.08 -20.83
N PHE A 59 -23.62 -16.02 -20.32
CA PHE A 59 -23.00 -14.94 -21.10
C PHE A 59 -21.46 -14.98 -21.05
N ALA A 60 -20.88 -16.15 -20.75
CA ALA A 60 -19.43 -16.34 -20.77
C ALA A 60 -18.83 -15.91 -22.12
N GLY A 61 -17.81 -15.04 -22.07
CA GLY A 61 -17.14 -14.52 -23.27
C GLY A 61 -17.93 -13.45 -24.05
N ASP A 62 -19.14 -13.08 -23.61
CA ASP A 62 -19.91 -12.01 -24.24
C ASP A 62 -19.24 -10.64 -23.99
N PRO A 63 -18.95 -9.83 -25.03
CA PRO A 63 -18.28 -8.53 -24.87
C PRO A 63 -19.02 -7.55 -23.94
N LEU A 64 -20.34 -7.68 -23.82
CA LEU A 64 -21.20 -6.82 -22.99
C LEU A 64 -21.49 -7.43 -21.61
N ASN A 65 -20.82 -8.50 -21.20
CA ASN A 65 -21.07 -9.14 -19.91
C ASN A 65 -20.77 -8.28 -18.67
N HIS A 66 -20.07 -7.13 -18.80
CA HIS A 66 -19.71 -6.28 -17.67
C HIS A 66 -20.90 -5.65 -16.95
N SER A 67 -22.06 -5.55 -17.61
CA SER A 67 -23.28 -4.91 -17.09
C SER A 67 -24.52 -5.81 -17.18
N LYS A 68 -24.35 -7.08 -17.60
CA LYS A 68 -25.45 -8.02 -17.73
C LYS A 68 -25.76 -8.67 -16.38
N LEU A 69 -27.05 -8.70 -16.05
CA LEU A 69 -27.59 -9.47 -14.94
C LEU A 69 -28.20 -10.76 -15.48
N LEU A 70 -28.16 -11.81 -14.66
CA LEU A 70 -28.87 -13.06 -14.96
C LEU A 70 -30.37 -12.80 -14.90
N SER A 71 -31.13 -13.40 -15.81
CA SER A 71 -32.59 -13.47 -15.67
C SER A 71 -32.96 -14.37 -14.48
N GLN A 72 -34.20 -14.27 -14.00
CA GLN A 72 -34.69 -15.13 -12.91
C GLN A 72 -34.53 -16.62 -13.25
N GLU A 73 -34.85 -17.02 -14.48
CA GLU A 73 -34.69 -18.40 -14.95
C GLU A 73 -33.23 -18.85 -14.95
N GLN A 74 -32.30 -17.99 -15.38
CA GLN A 74 -30.87 -18.28 -15.35
C GLN A 74 -30.33 -18.36 -13.92
N MET A 75 -30.84 -17.53 -13.01
CA MET A 75 -30.52 -17.61 -11.58
C MET A 75 -31.02 -18.91 -10.96
N ASP A 76 -32.25 -19.33 -11.29
CA ASP A 76 -32.81 -20.58 -10.77
C ASP A 76 -32.04 -21.80 -11.28
N ALA A 77 -31.63 -21.79 -12.56
CA ALA A 77 -30.76 -22.83 -13.13
C ALA A 77 -29.38 -22.85 -12.45
N LEU A 78 -28.77 -21.69 -12.18
CA LEU A 78 -27.50 -21.59 -11.47
C LEU A 78 -27.61 -22.08 -10.02
N LYS A 79 -28.69 -21.73 -9.32
CA LYS A 79 -28.95 -22.25 -7.97
C LYS A 79 -29.07 -23.76 -7.96
N GLN A 80 -29.78 -24.32 -8.94
CA GLN A 80 -29.92 -25.76 -9.07
C GLN A 80 -28.55 -26.43 -9.33
N SER A 81 -27.71 -25.89 -10.21
CA SER A 81 -26.40 -26.46 -10.50
C SER A 81 -25.42 -26.38 -9.32
N LEU A 82 -25.55 -25.35 -8.48
CA LEU A 82 -24.76 -25.17 -7.26
C LEU A 82 -25.36 -25.87 -6.02
N GLY A 83 -26.55 -26.48 -6.13
CA GLY A 83 -27.24 -27.10 -5.01
C GLY A 83 -27.76 -26.12 -3.95
N VAL A 84 -28.03 -24.87 -4.34
CA VAL A 84 -28.52 -23.81 -3.45
C VAL A 84 -30.05 -23.87 -3.34
N GLY A 85 -30.55 -24.06 -2.12
CA GLY A 85 -31.99 -24.10 -1.84
C GLY A 85 -32.69 -22.73 -2.01
N PRO A 86 -34.02 -22.70 -2.19
CA PRO A 86 -34.77 -21.45 -2.26
C PRO A 86 -34.59 -20.58 -1.00
N GLY A 87 -34.24 -19.30 -1.16
CA GLY A 87 -34.05 -18.39 -0.04
C GLY A 87 -32.74 -18.58 0.73
N GLN A 88 -31.82 -19.43 0.23
CA GLN A 88 -30.50 -19.69 0.83
C GLN A 88 -29.36 -19.04 0.03
N GLU A 89 -29.65 -18.11 -0.87
CA GLU A 89 -28.68 -17.50 -1.80
C GLU A 89 -27.55 -16.75 -1.06
N TRP A 90 -27.83 -16.30 0.16
CA TRP A 90 -26.90 -15.55 1.01
C TRP A 90 -26.46 -16.33 2.25
N SER A 91 -26.88 -17.60 2.36
CA SER A 91 -26.57 -18.41 3.54
C SER A 91 -25.10 -18.84 3.51
N PRO A 92 -24.37 -18.70 4.63
CA PRO A 92 -23.01 -19.22 4.71
C PRO A 92 -23.03 -20.76 4.72
N PHE A 93 -21.89 -21.37 4.41
CA PHE A 93 -21.73 -22.80 4.63
C PHE A 93 -21.94 -23.15 6.13
N PRO A 94 -22.56 -24.30 6.45
CA PRO A 94 -22.68 -24.75 7.84
C PRO A 94 -21.29 -24.83 8.49
N LYS A 95 -21.13 -24.30 9.71
CA LYS A 95 -19.83 -24.15 10.36
C LYS A 95 -19.03 -25.45 10.47
N ASP A 96 -19.72 -26.56 10.74
CA ASP A 96 -19.11 -27.88 10.92
C ASP A 96 -18.99 -28.69 9.61
N SER A 97 -19.43 -28.11 8.48
CA SER A 97 -19.25 -28.73 7.16
C SER A 97 -17.81 -28.55 6.67
N ALA A 98 -17.34 -29.41 5.75
CA ALA A 98 -16.00 -29.27 5.17
C ALA A 98 -15.75 -27.89 4.53
N PRO A 99 -16.67 -27.30 3.73
CA PRO A 99 -16.52 -25.93 3.25
C PRO A 99 -16.49 -24.88 4.37
N GLY A 100 -17.33 -25.03 5.40
CA GLY A 100 -17.35 -24.13 6.55
C GLY A 100 -16.03 -24.13 7.33
N LEU A 101 -15.46 -25.31 7.55
CA LEU A 101 -14.15 -25.49 8.19
C LEU A 101 -13.03 -24.91 7.33
N ALA A 102 -13.07 -25.11 6.00
CA ALA A 102 -12.09 -24.53 5.08
C ALA A 102 -12.15 -23.00 5.05
N CYS A 103 -13.35 -22.42 5.02
CA CYS A 103 -13.53 -20.96 5.13
C CYS A 103 -13.02 -20.41 6.46
N ALA A 104 -13.28 -21.10 7.58
CA ALA A 104 -12.79 -20.70 8.89
C ALA A 104 -11.26 -20.77 9.00
N GLU A 105 -10.64 -21.78 8.39
CA GLU A 105 -9.18 -21.90 8.31
C GLU A 105 -8.57 -20.78 7.43
N ALA A 106 -9.14 -20.54 6.25
CA ALA A 106 -8.71 -19.45 5.38
C ALA A 106 -8.83 -18.09 6.08
N GLN A 107 -9.92 -17.85 6.83
CA GLN A 107 -10.11 -16.63 7.61
C GLN A 107 -9.00 -16.47 8.65
N ARG A 108 -8.66 -17.51 9.41
CA ARG A 108 -7.55 -17.46 10.40
C ARG A 108 -6.21 -17.16 9.74
N ARG A 109 -5.98 -17.68 8.53
CA ARG A 109 -4.72 -17.50 7.80
C ARG A 109 -4.58 -16.10 7.19
N ILE A 110 -5.67 -15.55 6.65
CA ILE A 110 -5.70 -14.24 5.98
C ILE A 110 -5.80 -13.09 6.99
N PHE A 111 -6.61 -13.29 8.04
CA PHE A 111 -6.82 -12.34 9.12
C PHE A 111 -6.40 -13.00 10.44
N PRO A 112 -5.09 -13.19 10.67
CA PRO A 112 -4.63 -13.67 11.95
C PRO A 112 -5.19 -12.72 13.01
N THR A 113 -5.97 -13.26 13.93
CA THR A 113 -6.55 -12.46 15.00
C THR A 113 -5.37 -11.85 15.73
N ALA A 114 -5.30 -10.51 15.82
CA ALA A 114 -4.22 -9.77 16.48
C ALA A 114 -4.06 -10.10 17.99
N ALA A 115 -4.74 -11.14 18.47
CA ALA A 115 -4.73 -11.65 19.83
C ALA A 115 -3.45 -12.43 20.22
N THR A 116 -2.48 -12.62 19.32
CA THR A 116 -1.21 -13.30 19.65
C THR A 116 0.04 -12.43 19.53
N ALA A 117 -0.07 -11.15 19.18
CA ALA A 117 1.06 -10.25 19.38
C ALA A 117 1.14 -9.94 20.88
N GLU A 118 2.03 -10.63 21.59
CA GLU A 118 2.40 -10.24 22.95
C GLU A 118 2.62 -8.72 22.98
N SER A 119 1.83 -8.07 23.84
CA SER A 119 1.74 -6.64 24.16
C SER A 119 3.09 -5.94 24.46
N ALA A 120 4.23 -6.61 24.33
CA ALA A 120 5.54 -6.13 24.73
C ALA A 120 6.17 -5.11 23.75
N SER A 121 5.78 -5.08 22.47
CA SER A 121 6.41 -4.21 21.46
C SER A 121 5.57 -3.01 21.01
N GLN A 122 4.33 -2.87 21.49
CA GLN A 122 3.48 -1.75 21.10
C GLN A 122 3.99 -0.44 21.73
N LEU A 123 4.05 0.61 20.91
CA LEU A 123 4.34 1.96 21.37
C LEU A 123 3.16 2.41 22.24
N SER A 124 3.42 2.74 23.50
CA SER A 124 2.40 3.31 24.38
C SER A 124 2.44 4.83 24.29
N ILE A 125 1.34 5.50 24.62
CA ILE A 125 1.31 6.97 24.72
C ILE A 125 2.38 7.50 25.69
N ARG A 126 2.77 6.71 26.71
CA ARG A 126 3.82 7.06 27.67
C ARG A 126 5.23 7.11 27.05
N ASP A 127 5.41 6.45 25.91
CA ASP A 127 6.67 6.45 25.16
C ASP A 127 6.82 7.68 24.26
N ILE A 128 5.73 8.45 24.07
CA ILE A 128 5.71 9.69 23.32
C ILE A 128 5.89 10.85 24.31
N PRO A 129 7.03 11.57 24.27
CA PRO A 129 7.22 12.72 25.15
C PRO A 129 6.18 13.81 24.86
N GLU A 130 5.59 14.40 25.89
CA GLU A 130 4.69 15.56 25.76
C GLU A 130 5.39 16.75 25.09
N THR A 131 6.71 16.85 25.23
CA THR A 131 7.52 17.90 24.62
C THR A 131 8.79 17.33 23.99
N LEU A 132 9.11 17.82 22.79
CA LEU A 132 10.37 17.54 22.11
C LEU A 132 11.18 18.83 22.01
N SER A 133 12.43 18.77 22.48
CA SER A 133 13.31 19.94 22.53
C SER A 133 13.95 20.19 21.16
N VAL A 134 13.43 21.18 20.43
CA VAL A 134 14.10 21.72 19.25
C VAL A 134 15.14 22.78 19.67
N ARG A 135 16.38 22.69 19.20
CA ARG A 135 17.37 23.75 19.44
C ARG A 135 17.15 24.85 18.40
N ALA A 136 16.92 26.08 18.85
CA ALA A 136 16.85 27.24 17.98
C ALA A 136 17.95 28.23 18.35
N GLN A 137 18.67 28.73 17.34
CA GLN A 137 19.57 29.87 17.48
C GLN A 137 19.20 30.87 16.39
N GLY A 138 18.61 32.01 16.79
CA GLY A 138 18.13 33.01 15.85
C GLY A 138 16.87 32.60 15.08
N TRP A 139 16.71 33.18 13.89
CA TRP A 139 15.59 32.92 12.97
C TRP A 139 15.73 31.52 12.34
N MET A 140 14.62 30.80 12.25
CA MET A 140 14.58 29.48 11.61
C MET A 140 13.29 29.31 10.81
N SER A 141 13.34 28.57 9.70
CA SER A 141 12.14 28.17 8.97
C SER A 141 11.42 27.01 9.66
N THR A 142 10.15 26.81 9.33
CA THR A 142 9.36 25.65 9.80
C THR A 142 9.89 24.33 9.25
N GLN A 143 10.44 24.33 8.02
CA GLN A 143 11.19 23.21 7.46
C GLN A 143 12.46 22.91 8.28
N GLN A 144 13.20 23.93 8.74
CA GLN A 144 14.32 23.76 9.66
C GLN A 144 13.87 23.17 11.00
N ALA A 145 12.71 23.60 11.50
CA ALA A 145 12.13 23.06 12.72
C ALA A 145 11.72 21.59 12.58
N LEU A 146 11.19 21.15 11.43
CA LEU A 146 10.88 19.74 11.14
C LEU A 146 12.13 18.86 11.23
N GLY A 147 13.23 19.25 10.59
CA GLY A 147 14.48 18.49 10.67
C GLY A 147 15.02 18.40 12.11
N GLN A 148 14.93 19.49 12.88
CA GLN A 148 15.31 19.48 14.30
C GLN A 148 14.39 18.62 15.16
N LEU A 149 13.09 18.56 14.84
CA LEU A 149 12.12 17.69 15.51
C LEU A 149 12.49 16.23 15.29
N LEU A 150 12.76 15.82 14.04
CA LEU A 150 13.23 14.46 13.72
C LEU A 150 14.54 14.14 14.44
N MET A 151 15.46 15.11 14.53
CA MET A 151 16.68 14.94 15.33
C MET A 151 16.40 14.75 16.81
N SER A 152 15.40 15.43 17.38
CA SER A 152 14.97 15.19 18.76
C SER A 152 14.36 13.81 18.93
N ILE A 153 13.51 13.38 17.99
CA ILE A 153 12.90 12.05 17.97
C ILE A 153 13.98 10.97 17.93
N SER A 154 15.04 11.14 17.13
CA SER A 154 16.15 10.18 17.03
C SER A 154 16.91 9.91 18.35
N ARG A 155 16.68 10.75 19.38
CA ARG A 155 17.26 10.61 20.73
C ARG A 155 16.29 9.97 21.73
N THR A 156 15.07 9.64 21.30
CA THR A 156 14.04 8.95 22.10
C THR A 156 13.90 7.51 21.58
N PRO A 157 14.62 6.53 22.15
CA PRO A 157 14.82 5.22 21.50
C PRO A 157 13.54 4.50 21.08
N ARG A 158 12.56 4.34 21.98
CA ARG A 158 11.30 3.64 21.68
C ARG A 158 10.49 4.30 20.56
N LEU A 159 10.51 5.63 20.50
CA LEU A 159 9.83 6.38 19.45
C LEU A 159 10.62 6.34 18.13
N ALA A 160 11.94 6.54 18.21
CA ALA A 160 12.84 6.52 17.06
C ALA A 160 12.75 5.20 16.30
N GLU A 161 12.71 4.07 17.01
CA GLU A 161 12.57 2.72 16.43
C GLU A 161 11.28 2.51 15.63
N ARG A 162 10.26 3.35 15.83
CA ARG A 162 8.98 3.26 15.12
C ARG A 162 8.85 4.27 13.99
N VAL A 163 9.70 5.28 13.91
CA VAL A 163 9.62 6.27 12.83
C VAL A 163 10.32 5.77 11.58
N VAL A 164 9.64 5.87 10.46
CA VAL A 164 10.21 5.66 9.12
C VAL A 164 9.94 6.90 8.29
N THR A 165 10.98 7.47 7.69
CA THR A 165 10.82 8.62 6.78
C THR A 165 10.85 8.15 5.32
N ILE A 166 10.07 8.81 4.46
CA ILE A 166 9.99 8.48 3.04
C ILE A 166 10.03 9.77 2.23
N SER A 167 10.82 9.82 1.17
CA SER A 167 10.80 10.95 0.24
C SER A 167 10.99 10.52 -1.22
N PRO A 168 10.48 11.31 -2.17
CA PRO A 168 10.73 11.13 -3.58
C PRO A 168 11.84 12.07 -4.09
N ASP A 169 13.11 11.76 -3.78
CA ASP A 169 14.31 12.48 -4.25
C ASP A 169 14.42 13.94 -3.75
N VAL A 170 13.84 14.21 -2.58
CA VAL A 170 13.82 15.56 -1.98
C VAL A 170 14.32 15.56 -0.53
N SER A 171 15.03 14.50 -0.11
CA SER A 171 15.57 14.35 1.25
C SER A 171 16.37 15.55 1.74
N THR A 172 17.22 16.12 0.89
CA THR A 172 18.07 17.26 1.25
C THR A 172 17.25 18.55 1.32
N SER A 173 16.44 18.80 0.30
CA SER A 173 15.66 20.03 0.16
C SER A 173 14.48 20.12 1.12
N THR A 174 13.99 18.99 1.65
CA THR A 174 12.94 18.93 2.70
C THR A 174 13.50 18.76 4.12
N ASN A 175 14.83 18.82 4.27
CA ASN A 175 15.54 18.79 5.54
C ASN A 175 15.47 17.46 6.33
N LEU A 176 15.50 16.34 5.62
CA LEU A 176 15.64 14.99 6.20
C LEU A 176 17.10 14.57 6.43
N SER A 177 18.09 15.28 5.88
CA SER A 177 19.50 14.86 5.91
C SER A 177 20.03 14.52 7.31
N GLY A 178 19.65 15.29 8.34
CA GLY A 178 20.08 15.00 9.72
C GLY A 178 19.55 13.66 10.24
N TRP A 179 18.27 13.36 9.97
CA TRP A 179 17.66 12.08 10.30
C TRP A 179 18.38 10.94 9.57
N ILE A 180 18.58 11.08 8.26
CA ILE A 180 19.21 10.05 7.43
C ILE A 180 20.65 9.76 7.85
N ILE A 181 21.43 10.78 8.23
CA ILE A 181 22.78 10.58 8.79
C ILE A 181 22.73 9.70 10.04
N LYS A 182 21.68 9.86 10.87
CA LYS A 182 21.55 9.15 12.14
C LYS A 182 21.01 7.73 11.96
N THR A 183 20.04 7.53 11.06
CA THR A 183 19.28 6.28 10.94
C THR A 183 19.65 5.45 9.71
N GLY A 184 20.17 6.09 8.67
CA GLY A 184 20.57 5.46 7.40
C GLY A 184 19.40 5.24 6.45
N ILE A 185 19.74 4.98 5.18
CA ILE A 185 18.80 4.64 4.11
C ILE A 185 18.55 3.13 4.13
N PHE A 186 17.30 2.74 4.10
CA PHE A 186 16.88 1.35 3.99
C PHE A 186 17.26 0.80 2.62
N ARG A 187 17.92 -0.36 2.61
CA ARG A 187 18.21 -1.11 1.39
C ARG A 187 18.13 -2.59 1.69
N SER A 188 17.30 -3.32 0.94
CA SER A 188 17.16 -4.77 1.08
C SER A 188 18.46 -5.49 0.76
N GLU A 189 18.76 -6.57 1.50
CA GLU A 189 19.86 -7.48 1.18
C GLU A 189 19.64 -8.09 -0.22
N GLY A 190 20.66 -8.04 -1.08
CA GLY A 190 20.56 -8.54 -2.45
C GLY A 190 20.03 -7.55 -3.49
N SER A 191 19.67 -6.31 -3.11
CA SER A 191 19.32 -5.27 -4.10
C SER A 191 20.56 -4.79 -4.87
N SER A 192 20.88 -5.51 -5.95
CA SER A 192 21.88 -5.13 -6.96
C SER A 192 21.39 -4.01 -7.88
N ALA A 193 20.17 -3.52 -7.69
CA ALA A 193 19.65 -2.39 -8.43
C ALA A 193 20.51 -1.17 -8.11
N ALA A 194 21.47 -0.90 -8.99
CA ALA A 194 22.01 0.42 -9.20
C ALA A 194 20.84 1.32 -9.62
N ILE A 195 20.00 1.75 -8.66
CA ILE A 195 19.54 3.14 -8.71
C ILE A 195 20.84 3.90 -8.84
N ALA A 196 21.03 4.49 -10.01
CA ALA A 196 22.28 5.02 -10.48
C ALA A 196 23.06 5.65 -9.33
N GLU A 197 24.35 5.37 -9.27
CA GLU A 197 25.33 6.09 -8.45
C GLU A 197 25.40 7.60 -8.82
N SER A 198 24.34 8.18 -9.36
CA SER A 198 24.15 9.60 -9.54
C SER A 198 23.67 10.20 -8.21
N ASP A 199 24.58 10.91 -7.56
CA ASP A 199 24.33 12.08 -6.70
C ASP A 199 24.06 11.94 -5.20
N PHE A 200 24.21 10.76 -4.58
CA PHE A 200 24.48 10.74 -3.13
C PHE A 200 25.95 11.11 -2.87
N SER A 201 26.30 12.38 -3.14
CA SER A 201 27.53 13.02 -2.66
C SER A 201 27.64 13.03 -1.12
N THR A 202 26.57 12.64 -0.44
CA THR A 202 26.43 12.51 0.99
C THR A 202 26.76 11.08 1.42
N GLY A 203 27.75 10.91 2.30
CA GLY A 203 28.15 9.61 2.88
C GLY A 203 27.11 8.99 3.81
N TRP A 204 25.85 8.89 3.37
CA TRP A 204 24.75 8.27 4.11
C TRP A 204 24.91 6.76 4.12
N ARG A 205 24.86 6.17 5.31
CA ARG A 205 24.92 4.72 5.49
C ARG A 205 23.68 4.08 4.88
N GLN A 206 23.87 3.06 4.05
CA GLN A 206 22.80 2.25 3.47
C GLN A 206 22.82 0.85 4.06
N GLY A 207 21.65 0.24 4.25
CA GLY A 207 21.54 -1.15 4.67
C GLY A 207 20.14 -1.53 5.15
N PRO A 208 19.92 -2.81 5.48
CA PRO A 208 18.60 -3.30 5.90
C PRO A 208 18.11 -2.70 7.22
N SER A 209 19.00 -2.10 8.01
CA SER A 209 18.65 -1.40 9.25
C SER A 209 18.29 0.08 9.05
N GLY A 210 18.27 0.59 7.82
CA GLY A 210 17.96 1.99 7.55
C GLY A 210 16.49 2.32 7.86
N GLN A 211 16.21 3.56 8.26
CA GLN A 211 14.85 4.02 8.58
C GLN A 211 14.36 5.14 7.66
N HIS A 212 15.08 5.35 6.56
CA HIS A 212 14.66 6.25 5.49
C HIS A 212 14.52 5.48 4.18
N ILE A 213 13.42 5.65 3.47
CA ILE A 213 13.19 5.08 2.14
C ILE A 213 13.24 6.20 1.12
N GLU A 214 14.23 6.11 0.23
CA GLU A 214 14.35 7.03 -0.90
C GLU A 214 13.72 6.38 -2.15
N LEU A 215 12.72 7.05 -2.73
CA LEU A 215 11.91 6.50 -3.83
C LEU A 215 12.40 6.93 -5.22
N GLY A 216 13.36 7.85 -5.30
CA GLY A 216 13.58 8.62 -6.52
C GLY A 216 12.38 9.53 -6.82
N ILE A 217 12.25 10.03 -8.04
CA ILE A 217 11.13 10.93 -8.40
C ILE A 217 9.83 10.12 -8.56
N SER A 218 9.12 9.89 -7.46
CA SER A 218 7.90 9.06 -7.43
C SER A 218 6.92 9.46 -6.32
N GLU A 219 6.21 10.57 -6.52
CA GLU A 219 5.27 11.11 -5.52
C GLU A 219 4.02 10.24 -5.34
N MET A 220 3.55 9.55 -6.37
CA MET A 220 2.47 8.57 -6.21
C MET A 220 2.90 7.43 -5.27
N ASN A 221 4.10 6.90 -5.46
CA ASN A 221 4.62 5.82 -4.63
C ASN A 221 4.88 6.27 -3.19
N LEU A 222 5.18 7.55 -2.96
CA LEU A 222 5.26 8.11 -1.61
C LEU A 222 3.94 7.86 -0.87
N PHE A 223 2.80 8.31 -1.42
CA PHE A 223 1.52 8.16 -0.73
C PHE A 223 1.03 6.71 -0.67
N MET A 224 1.33 5.88 -1.69
CA MET A 224 1.08 4.43 -1.59
C MET A 224 1.85 3.80 -0.41
N ALA A 225 3.13 4.14 -0.27
CA ALA A 225 3.97 3.62 0.80
C ALA A 225 3.51 4.14 2.18
N LEU A 226 3.20 5.43 2.30
CA LEU A 226 2.65 6.00 3.53
C LEU A 226 1.33 5.34 3.93
N GLY A 227 0.43 5.09 2.98
CA GLY A 227 -0.82 4.38 3.21
C GLY A 227 -0.60 2.97 3.75
N MET A 228 0.25 2.18 3.08
CA MET A 228 0.55 0.82 3.54
C MET A 228 1.26 0.78 4.89
N PHE A 229 2.22 1.68 5.13
CA PHE A 229 2.93 1.73 6.41
C PHE A 229 2.04 2.24 7.53
N GLY A 230 1.08 3.11 7.20
CA GLY A 230 0.09 3.62 8.14
C GLY A 230 -0.94 2.57 8.59
N LEU A 231 -0.99 1.42 7.92
CA LEU A 231 -1.80 0.24 8.30
C LEU A 231 -0.95 -0.86 8.97
N SER A 232 0.31 -0.58 9.29
CA SER A 232 1.25 -1.57 9.85
C SER A 232 0.76 -2.24 11.13
N SER A 233 0.01 -1.52 11.98
CA SER A 233 -0.55 -2.08 13.20
C SER A 233 -1.63 -3.12 12.90
N GLU A 234 -2.47 -2.85 11.90
CA GLU A 234 -3.58 -3.69 11.48
C GLU A 234 -3.08 -4.91 10.67
N LEU A 235 -2.06 -4.71 9.83
CA LEU A 235 -1.53 -5.74 8.94
C LEU A 235 -0.48 -6.64 9.60
N CYS A 236 0.34 -6.08 10.48
CA CYS A 236 1.52 -6.77 11.03
C CYS A 236 1.55 -6.81 12.56
N GLY A 237 0.57 -6.21 13.24
CA GLY A 237 0.52 -6.14 14.71
C GLY A 237 1.54 -5.18 15.34
N GLN A 238 2.27 -4.41 14.52
CA GLN A 238 3.29 -3.47 14.97
C GLN A 238 3.08 -2.10 14.35
N GLN A 239 2.91 -1.09 15.20
CA GLN A 239 2.71 0.28 14.75
C GLN A 239 4.02 0.92 14.30
N ILE A 240 4.08 1.35 13.05
CA ILE A 240 5.09 2.24 12.49
C ILE A 240 4.49 3.66 12.42
N ILE A 241 5.33 4.68 12.55
CA ILE A 241 4.99 6.09 12.34
C ILE A 241 5.66 6.54 11.04
N PRO A 242 4.98 6.37 9.89
CA PRO A 242 5.49 6.83 8.61
C PRO A 242 5.39 8.36 8.49
N ILE A 243 6.49 8.99 8.08
CA ILE A 243 6.61 10.43 7.86
C ILE A 243 7.11 10.69 6.43
N GLY A 244 6.23 11.21 5.58
CA GLY A 244 6.58 11.60 4.21
C GLY A 244 7.04 13.04 4.12
N THR A 245 7.98 13.33 3.22
CA THR A 245 8.26 14.71 2.80
C THR A 245 8.22 14.81 1.30
N VAL A 246 7.56 15.85 0.79
CA VAL A 246 7.43 16.12 -0.64
C VAL A 246 7.37 17.63 -0.82
N TYR A 247 7.71 18.13 -2.00
CA TYR A 247 7.42 19.52 -2.31
C TYR A 247 5.91 19.74 -2.32
N ASP A 248 5.47 20.81 -1.67
CA ASP A 248 4.06 21.16 -1.53
C ASP A 248 3.23 21.09 -2.84
N PRO A 249 3.64 21.68 -3.97
CA PRO A 249 2.89 21.56 -5.24
C PRO A 249 2.75 20.12 -5.76
N PHE A 250 3.63 19.21 -5.33
CA PHE A 250 3.66 17.83 -5.82
C PHE A 250 2.87 16.85 -4.96
N VAL A 251 2.25 17.31 -3.87
CA VAL A 251 1.22 16.51 -3.16
C VAL A 251 0.14 16.06 -4.15
N CYS A 252 -0.29 16.97 -5.04
CA CYS A 252 -1.29 16.67 -6.07
C CYS A 252 -0.85 15.59 -7.08
N ARG A 253 0.45 15.34 -7.25
CA ARG A 253 0.94 14.29 -8.16
C ARG A 253 0.69 12.88 -7.62
N GLY A 254 0.52 12.74 -6.30
CA GLY A 254 0.15 11.49 -5.64
C GLY A 254 -1.25 11.51 -5.04
N LEU A 255 -2.12 12.41 -5.49
CA LEU A 255 -3.44 12.67 -4.89
C LEU A 255 -4.33 11.43 -4.82
N ASP A 256 -4.35 10.62 -5.89
CA ASP A 256 -5.20 9.42 -5.92
C ASP A 256 -4.80 8.44 -4.82
N SER A 257 -3.50 8.19 -4.66
CA SER A 257 -2.99 7.33 -3.58
C SER A 257 -3.20 7.94 -2.19
N LEU A 258 -3.12 9.27 -2.05
CA LEU A 258 -3.47 9.95 -0.80
C LEU A 258 -4.94 9.71 -0.44
N ILE A 259 -5.86 9.85 -1.39
CA ILE A 259 -7.30 9.62 -1.18
C ILE A 259 -7.55 8.17 -0.75
N TYR A 260 -6.96 7.18 -1.42
CA TYR A 260 -7.11 5.78 -1.03
C TYR A 260 -6.48 5.46 0.33
N ALA A 261 -5.34 6.09 0.66
CA ALA A 261 -4.73 5.94 1.98
C ALA A 261 -5.67 6.44 3.08
N LEU A 262 -6.26 7.63 2.91
CA LEU A 262 -7.25 8.18 3.85
C LEU A 262 -8.48 7.27 3.95
N TYR A 263 -9.04 6.85 2.81
CA TYR A 263 -10.20 5.94 2.77
C TYR A 263 -9.95 4.61 3.49
N SER A 264 -8.72 4.11 3.46
CA SER A 264 -8.33 2.88 4.15
C SER A 264 -8.20 3.02 5.67
N GLY A 265 -8.21 4.25 6.20
CA GLY A 265 -7.95 4.54 7.62
C GLY A 265 -6.47 4.50 7.99
N ALA A 266 -5.56 4.64 7.02
CA ALA A 266 -4.12 4.64 7.25
C ALA A 266 -3.67 5.83 8.10
N LYS A 267 -2.71 5.60 8.99
CA LYS A 267 -2.19 6.61 9.93
C LYS A 267 -0.77 7.02 9.54
N PHE A 268 -0.61 8.23 8.99
CA PHE A 268 0.68 8.73 8.56
C PHE A 268 0.76 10.25 8.68
N ILE A 269 1.98 10.78 8.62
CA ILE A 269 2.25 12.22 8.58
C ILE A 269 2.93 12.51 7.25
N PHE A 270 2.60 13.62 6.61
CA PHE A 270 3.43 14.13 5.52
C PHE A 270 3.61 15.65 5.63
N ALA A 271 4.72 16.14 5.09
CA ALA A 271 5.01 17.56 5.00
C ALA A 271 5.21 17.96 3.53
N GLY A 272 4.33 18.83 3.03
CA GLY A 272 4.53 19.59 1.80
C GLY A 272 5.51 20.74 2.07
N THR A 273 6.79 20.56 1.75
CA THR A 273 7.83 21.56 2.04
C THR A 273 8.96 21.51 1.00
N PRO A 274 9.54 22.67 0.60
CA PRO A 274 9.07 24.03 0.85
C PRO A 274 7.64 24.27 0.32
N SER A 275 6.99 25.35 0.76
CA SER A 275 5.56 25.60 0.51
C SER A 275 5.22 27.08 0.26
N GLY A 276 4.06 27.29 -0.34
CA GLY A 276 3.48 28.62 -0.56
C GLY A 276 4.36 29.57 -1.40
N ILE A 277 4.28 30.87 -1.10
CA ILE A 277 4.99 31.92 -1.87
C ILE A 277 6.51 31.85 -1.75
N THR A 278 7.04 31.12 -0.75
CA THR A 278 8.49 30.97 -0.58
C THR A 278 9.13 30.18 -1.73
N LEU A 279 8.33 29.42 -2.48
CA LEU A 279 8.73 28.70 -3.70
C LEU A 279 8.72 29.55 -4.97
N ALA A 280 8.30 30.83 -4.92
CA ALA A 280 8.18 31.68 -6.11
C ALA A 280 9.44 31.74 -7.01
N PRO A 281 10.69 31.70 -6.47
CA PRO A 281 11.89 31.66 -7.32
C PRO A 281 12.01 30.42 -8.22
N GLU A 282 11.32 29.32 -7.88
CA GLU A 282 11.30 28.08 -8.70
C GLU A 282 10.28 28.12 -9.85
N GLY A 283 9.49 29.20 -9.95
CA GLY A 283 8.54 29.45 -11.02
C GLY A 283 7.14 28.87 -10.77
N GLY A 284 6.21 29.18 -11.67
CA GLY A 284 4.77 28.91 -11.46
C GLY A 284 4.40 27.44 -11.29
N ALA A 285 5.15 26.51 -11.91
CA ALA A 285 4.93 25.07 -11.76
C ALA A 285 5.29 24.53 -10.36
N HIS A 286 6.13 25.25 -9.61
CA HIS A 286 6.52 24.92 -8.25
C HIS A 286 5.75 25.75 -7.21
N GLN A 287 4.86 26.64 -7.65
CA GLN A 287 4.08 27.46 -6.72
C GLN A 287 2.86 26.69 -6.23
N SER A 288 2.80 26.45 -4.93
CA SER A 288 1.63 25.83 -4.33
C SER A 288 0.43 26.76 -4.37
N THR A 289 -0.69 26.22 -4.84
CA THR A 289 -1.97 26.92 -5.04
C THR A 289 -3.17 26.09 -4.64
N VAL A 290 -3.07 24.75 -4.73
CA VAL A 290 -4.19 23.82 -4.52
C VAL A 290 -4.07 23.09 -3.17
N THR A 291 -2.87 22.82 -2.66
CA THR A 291 -2.68 21.98 -1.47
C THR A 291 -3.47 22.43 -0.23
N PRO A 292 -3.65 23.75 0.05
CA PRO A 292 -4.51 24.18 1.16
C PRO A 292 -5.97 23.71 1.03
N SER A 293 -6.51 23.60 -0.18
CA SER A 293 -7.89 23.10 -0.38
C SER A 293 -8.00 21.62 -0.05
N LEU A 294 -6.96 20.82 -0.32
CA LEU A 294 -6.94 19.40 0.03
C LEU A 294 -7.12 19.20 1.53
N GLY A 295 -6.45 20.01 2.35
CA GLY A 295 -6.58 19.97 3.81
C GLY A 295 -7.95 20.40 4.35
N LEU A 296 -8.76 21.09 3.54
CA LEU A 296 -10.12 21.51 3.90
C LEU A 296 -11.18 20.54 3.38
N GLU A 297 -10.93 19.91 2.22
CA GLU A 297 -11.92 19.13 1.47
C GLU A 297 -11.80 17.62 1.71
N LEU A 298 -10.61 17.11 2.02
CA LEU A 298 -10.42 15.68 2.23
C LEU A 298 -10.84 15.30 3.66
N PRO A 299 -11.80 14.37 3.83
CA PRO A 299 -12.13 13.85 5.16
C PRO A 299 -10.96 13.07 5.74
N ASP A 300 -10.91 12.99 7.07
CA ASP A 300 -9.89 12.25 7.83
C ASP A 300 -8.44 12.72 7.59
N LEU A 301 -8.27 13.92 7.01
CA LEU A 301 -6.98 14.60 6.88
C LEU A 301 -6.92 15.81 7.80
N ASP A 302 -6.14 15.70 8.88
CA ASP A 302 -5.80 16.85 9.72
C ASP A 302 -4.69 17.68 9.06
N SER A 303 -5.02 18.89 8.63
CA SER A 303 -4.08 19.81 7.98
C SER A 303 -3.74 21.02 8.85
N CYS A 304 -2.48 21.44 8.82
CA CYS A 304 -2.01 22.65 9.49
C CYS A 304 -0.85 23.32 8.75
N GLU A 305 -0.86 24.65 8.68
CA GLU A 305 0.23 25.46 8.13
C GLU A 305 0.89 26.30 9.24
N PRO A 306 2.03 25.85 9.80
CA PRO A 306 2.70 26.61 10.87
C PRO A 306 3.30 27.90 10.35
N CYS A 307 3.10 28.99 11.11
CA CYS A 307 3.86 30.23 10.93
C CYS A 307 5.08 30.34 11.87
N LEU A 308 5.04 29.66 13.02
CA LEU A 308 6.05 29.75 14.08
C LEU A 308 6.49 28.35 14.50
N ARG A 309 7.60 28.28 15.25
CA ARG A 309 8.02 27.06 15.93
C ARG A 309 6.88 26.56 16.84
N TRP A 310 6.47 25.32 16.63
CA TRP A 310 5.34 24.68 17.29
C TRP A 310 5.43 24.67 18.83
N ARG A 311 4.32 25.03 19.47
CA ARG A 311 3.88 24.51 20.77
C ARG A 311 2.54 23.84 20.54
N TRP A 312 2.44 22.53 20.71
CA TRP A 312 1.15 21.85 20.80
C TRP A 312 0.67 21.98 22.25
N ASN A 313 -0.46 22.64 22.47
CA ASN A 313 -1.17 22.58 23.74
C ASN A 313 -2.41 21.73 23.49
N GLY A 314 -2.40 20.49 23.99
CA GLY A 314 -3.56 19.62 24.22
C GLY A 314 -4.52 19.50 23.04
#